data_AF-A0A354HUD2-F1
#
_entry.id   AF-A0A354HUD2-F1
#
_cell.length_a   1.000
_cell.length_b   1.000
_cell.length_c   1.000
_cell.angle_alpha   90.00
_cell.angle_beta   90.00
_cell.angle_gamma   90.00
#
_symmetry.space_group_name_H-M   'P 1'
#
loop_
_entity.id
_entity.type
_entity.pdbx_description
1 polymer ?
#
loop_
_entity_poly.entity_id
_entity_poly.type
_entity_poly.pdbx_seq_one_letter_code
_entity_poly.pdbx_strand_id
1 'polypeptide(L)'
;GDLGKIGREIVVELAQRQGFDLSGNYRDCGELIYSKEQLENAGGSGCACSALVTLGMLFNQNYKRILVVATGALHSPTSYQQGENIPAIAHAISIEF
;
A
#
# COMPACT_ATOMS: atom_id res chain seq x y z
N GLY A 1 -2.71 -3.48 -10.99
CA GLY A 1 -2.56 -3.04 -9.59
C GLY A 1 -3.42 -1.82 -9.37
N ASP A 2 -4.57 -1.98 -8.71
CA ASP A 2 -5.75 -1.21 -9.14
C ASP A 2 -6.34 -0.32 -8.03
N LEU A 3 -5.69 -0.26 -6.87
CA LEU A 3 -6.29 0.30 -5.66
C LEU A 3 -5.35 1.23 -4.87
N GLY A 4 -4.36 1.88 -5.48
CA GLY A 4 -3.51 2.84 -4.73
C GLY A 4 -4.36 3.95 -4.11
N LYS A 5 -5.13 4.67 -4.94
CA LYS A 5 -6.03 5.73 -4.49
C LYS A 5 -7.28 5.22 -3.77
N ILE A 6 -7.96 4.23 -4.37
CA ILE A 6 -9.20 3.67 -3.81
C ILE A 6 -8.94 2.92 -2.50
N GLY A 7 -7.89 2.10 -2.45
CA GLY A 7 -7.50 1.35 -1.26
C GLY A 7 -7.05 2.25 -0.12
N ARG A 8 -6.37 3.36 -0.43
CA ARG A 8 -6.07 4.41 0.56
C ARG A 8 -7.34 4.97 1.21
N GLU A 9 -8.32 5.38 0.42
CA GLU A 9 -9.58 5.93 0.93
C GLU A 9 -10.28 4.92 1.86
N ILE A 10 -10.35 3.66 1.44
CA ILE A 10 -10.92 2.56 2.23
C ILE A 10 -10.16 2.35 3.55
N VAL A 11 -8.83 2.29 3.52
CA VAL A 11 -8.01 2.07 4.72
C VAL A 11 -8.16 3.20 5.72
N VAL A 12 -8.17 4.46 5.26
CA VAL A 12 -8.34 5.63 6.14
C VAL A 12 -9.72 5.59 6.79
N GLU A 13 -10.78 5.29 6.03
CA GLU A 13 -12.14 5.16 6.59
C GLU A 13 -12.25 4.01 7.60
N LEU A 14 -11.71 2.83 7.27
CA LEU A 14 -11.72 1.66 8.16
C LEU A 14 -10.96 1.92 9.46
N ALA A 15 -9.79 2.57 9.37
CA ALA A 15 -9.01 2.94 10.55
C ALA A 15 -9.79 3.94 11.42
N GLN A 16 -10.43 4.93 10.81
CA GLN A 16 -11.24 5.90 11.52
C GLN A 16 -12.41 5.24 12.27
N ARG A 17 -13.09 4.28 11.65
CA ARG A 17 -14.14 3.46 12.29
C ARG A 17 -13.62 2.63 13.48
N GLN A 18 -12.33 2.29 13.49
CA GLN A 18 -11.66 1.60 14.59
C GLN A 18 -11.05 2.55 15.64
N GLY A 19 -11.23 3.87 15.48
CA GLY A 19 -10.72 4.87 16.42
C GLY A 19 -9.29 5.35 16.14
N PHE A 20 -8.73 5.04 14.96
CA PHE A 20 -7.41 5.51 14.52
C PHE A 20 -7.55 6.56 13.41
N ASP A 21 -6.97 7.76 13.60
CA ASP A 21 -6.90 8.77 12.55
C ASP A 21 -5.60 8.62 11.74
N LEU A 22 -5.75 8.11 10.52
CA LEU A 22 -4.65 7.95 9.56
C LEU A 22 -4.61 9.06 8.50
N SER A 23 -5.58 9.98 8.49
CA SER A 23 -5.79 10.93 7.39
C SER A 23 -4.60 11.87 7.16
N GLY A 24 -3.88 12.23 8.23
CA GLY A 24 -2.73 13.14 8.19
C GLY A 24 -1.37 12.49 8.02
N ASN A 25 -1.24 11.16 8.20
CA ASN A 25 0.06 10.48 8.27
C ASN A 25 0.15 9.16 7.47
N TYR A 26 -0.87 8.82 6.68
CA TYR A 26 -0.85 7.68 5.78
C TYR A 26 -0.51 8.07 4.35
N ARG A 27 0.34 7.26 3.70
CA ARG A 27 0.67 7.37 2.27
C ARG A 27 0.77 5.97 1.68
N ASP A 28 0.23 5.80 0.47
CA ASP A 28 0.32 4.54 -0.26
C ASP A 28 1.54 4.54 -1.19
N CYS A 29 2.32 3.46 -1.21
CA CYS A 29 3.50 3.36 -2.08
C CYS A 29 3.13 3.43 -3.57
N GLY A 30 1.97 2.89 -3.95
CA GLY A 30 1.45 2.94 -5.30
C GLY A 30 1.10 4.35 -5.77
N GLU A 31 0.74 5.26 -4.85
CA GLU A 31 0.55 6.69 -5.15
C GLU A 31 1.85 7.48 -5.25
N LEU A 32 2.93 7.00 -4.62
CA LEU A 32 4.20 7.71 -4.54
C LEU A 32 5.15 7.36 -5.70
N ILE A 33 5.04 6.16 -6.26
CA ILE A 33 6.03 5.62 -7.21
C ILE A 33 5.97 6.27 -8.59
N TYR A 34 4.87 6.90 -8.94
CA TYR A 34 4.66 7.52 -10.24
C TYR A 34 4.34 9.01 -10.13
N SER A 35 4.63 9.76 -11.19
CA SER A 35 4.29 11.19 -11.28
C SER A 35 2.89 11.38 -11.89
N LYS A 36 2.25 12.52 -11.59
CA LYS A 36 0.87 12.80 -12.05
C LYS A 36 0.72 12.85 -13.57
N GLU A 37 1.81 13.05 -14.28
CA GLU A 37 1.88 13.09 -15.75
C GLU A 37 1.93 11.69 -16.38
N GLN A 38 2.21 10.66 -15.58
CA GLN A 38 2.20 9.27 -16.02
C GLN A 38 0.75 8.74 -15.98
N LEU A 39 0.35 8.12 -17.09
CA LEU A 39 -0.97 7.47 -17.20
C LEU A 39 -0.96 6.16 -16.42
N GLU A 40 -1.17 6.23 -15.11
CA GLU A 40 -1.58 5.07 -14.30
C GLU A 40 -3.09 5.06 -14.07
N ASN A 41 -3.69 3.87 -14.13
CA ASN A 41 -5.11 3.73 -13.81
C ASN A 41 -5.41 4.14 -12.37
N ALA A 42 -4.76 3.50 -11.39
CA ALA A 42 -5.04 3.69 -9.96
C ALA A 42 -3.78 3.66 -9.07
N GLY A 43 -2.59 3.83 -9.66
CA GLY A 43 -1.29 3.77 -9.00
C GLY A 43 -0.48 2.50 -9.31
N GLY A 44 0.69 2.39 -8.67
CA GLY A 44 1.57 1.23 -8.73
C GLY A 44 1.15 0.08 -7.81
N SER A 45 1.62 -1.13 -8.12
CA SER A 45 1.39 -2.33 -7.30
C SER A 45 2.48 -3.38 -7.56
N GLY A 46 2.38 -4.52 -6.86
CA GLY A 46 3.34 -5.62 -6.95
C GLY A 46 4.46 -5.54 -5.90
N CYS A 47 5.21 -6.63 -5.80
CA CYS A 47 6.20 -6.82 -4.74
C CYS A 47 7.33 -5.77 -4.72
N ALA A 48 7.68 -5.22 -5.88
CA ALA A 48 8.73 -4.21 -6.00
C ALA A 48 8.25 -2.81 -5.57
N CYS A 49 6.95 -2.50 -5.64
CA CYS A 49 6.45 -1.15 -5.41
C CYS A 49 6.73 -0.67 -3.99
N SER A 50 6.37 -1.47 -2.99
CA SER A 50 6.62 -1.16 -1.58
C SER A 50 8.12 -1.10 -1.26
N ALA A 51 8.92 -1.99 -1.85
CA ALA A 51 10.37 -2.02 -1.65
C ALA A 51 11.06 -0.79 -2.25
N LEU A 52 10.74 -0.43 -3.49
CA LEU A 52 11.35 0.70 -4.20
C LEU A 52 11.02 2.04 -3.53
N VAL A 53 9.75 2.25 -3.15
CA VAL A 53 9.36 3.48 -2.46
C VAL A 53 10.00 3.55 -1.08
N THR A 54 9.96 2.45 -0.31
CA THR A 54 10.54 2.43 1.04
C THR A 54 12.04 2.67 1.01
N LEU A 55 12.80 1.85 0.27
CA LEU A 55 14.26 1.90 0.27
C LEU A 55 14.82 3.02 -0.59
N GLY A 56 14.17 3.32 -1.72
CA GLY A 56 14.66 4.31 -2.68
C GLY A 56 14.22 5.74 -2.37
N MET A 57 13.01 5.94 -1.83
CA MET A 57 12.44 7.28 -1.65
C MET A 57 12.33 7.71 -0.19
N LEU A 58 11.98 6.78 0.72
CA LEU A 58 11.66 7.11 2.11
C LEU A 58 12.82 6.88 3.07
N PHE A 59 13.69 5.89 2.83
CA PHE A 59 14.73 5.49 3.77
C PHE A 59 15.77 6.59 4.05
N ASN A 60 16.07 7.42 3.05
CA ASN A 60 17.02 8.53 3.17
C ASN A 60 16.36 9.86 3.58
N GLN A 61 15.05 9.86 3.86
CA GLN A 61 14.34 11.04 4.34
C GLN A 61 14.51 11.18 5.85
N ASN A 62 14.36 12.41 6.37
CA ASN A 62 14.49 12.71 7.80
C ASN A 62 13.24 12.31 8.62
N TYR A 63 12.86 11.04 8.59
CA TYR A 63 11.81 10.49 9.45
C TYR A 63 12.42 9.91 10.73
N LYS A 64 11.82 10.18 11.88
CA LYS A 64 12.21 9.57 13.17
C LYS A 64 11.76 8.10 13.29
N ARG A 65 10.58 7.81 12.71
CA ARG A 65 9.95 6.49 12.70
C ARG A 65 9.05 6.38 11.48
N ILE A 66 9.07 5.24 10.80
CA ILE A 66 8.16 4.90 9.72
C ILE A 66 7.62 3.48 9.96
N LEU A 67 6.31 3.30 9.87
CA LEU A 67 5.69 1.97 9.82
C LEU A 67 5.38 1.64 8.37
N VAL A 68 6.07 0.65 7.82
CA VAL A 68 5.87 0.18 6.45
C VAL A 68 5.01 -1.08 6.50
N VAL A 69 3.89 -1.07 5.79
CA VAL A 69 2.95 -2.21 5.73
C VAL A 69 2.82 -2.69 4.29
N ALA A 70 3.42 -3.83 3.97
CA ALA A 70 3.32 -4.45 2.65
C ALA A 70 2.11 -5.38 2.60
N THR A 71 1.22 -5.16 1.64
CA THR A 71 -0.01 -5.94 1.43
C THR A 71 0.10 -6.86 0.23
N GLY A 72 -0.63 -7.99 0.26
CA GLY A 72 -0.67 -8.95 -0.83
C GLY A 72 -2.03 -9.64 -0.93
N ALA A 73 -2.47 -9.90 -2.16
CA ALA A 73 -3.63 -10.73 -2.46
C ALA A 73 -3.14 -12.14 -2.86
N LEU A 74 -3.63 -13.17 -2.18
CA LEU A 74 -3.18 -14.55 -2.33
C LEU A 74 -4.12 -15.31 -3.26
N HIS A 75 -3.89 -15.22 -4.58
CA HIS A 75 -4.75 -15.93 -5.54
C HIS A 75 -3.94 -16.58 -6.66
N SER A 76 -4.61 -17.47 -7.40
CA SER A 76 -4.11 -18.08 -8.62
C SER A 76 -5.17 -17.95 -9.74
N PRO A 77 -4.81 -18.15 -11.02
CA PRO A 77 -5.81 -18.18 -12.10
C PRO A 77 -6.91 -19.21 -11.83
N THR A 78 -6.54 -20.38 -11.28
CA THR A 78 -7.48 -21.46 -10.96
C THR A 78 -8.46 -21.07 -9.86
N SER A 79 -7.97 -20.58 -8.71
CA SER A 79 -8.85 -20.20 -7.58
C SER A 79 -9.81 -19.08 -7.98
N TYR A 80 -9.35 -18.11 -8.78
CA TYR A 80 -10.19 -17.03 -9.30
C TYR A 80 -11.30 -17.56 -10.24
N GLN A 81 -10.95 -18.46 -11.17
CA GLN A 81 -11.93 -19.04 -12.10
C GLN A 81 -12.95 -19.95 -11.41
N GLN A 82 -12.58 -20.56 -10.28
CA GLN A 82 -13.47 -21.36 -9.46
C GLN A 82 -14.40 -20.52 -8.56
N GLY A 83 -14.25 -19.19 -8.57
CA GLY A 83 -15.08 -18.28 -7.77
C GLY A 83 -14.75 -18.34 -6.28
N GLU A 84 -13.54 -18.77 -5.91
CA GLU A 84 -13.09 -18.73 -4.52
C GLU A 84 -12.85 -17.28 -4.06
N ASN A 85 -13.01 -17.06 -2.75
CA ASN A 85 -12.64 -15.78 -2.15
C ASN A 85 -11.13 -15.51 -2.34
N ILE A 86 -10.74 -14.25 -2.49
CA ILE A 86 -9.33 -13.84 -2.55
C ILE A 86 -8.87 -13.50 -1.12
N PRO A 87 -8.06 -14.35 -0.45
CA PRO A 87 -7.47 -14.01 0.84
C PRO A 87 -6.45 -12.88 0.66
N ALA A 88 -6.38 -11.99 1.64
CA ALA A 88 -5.40 -10.90 1.69
C ALA A 88 -4.53 -11.02 2.94
N ILE A 89 -3.28 -10.57 2.84
CA ILE A 89 -2.30 -10.54 3.93
C ILE A 89 -1.60 -9.19 3.98
N ALA A 90 -1.18 -8.79 5.17
CA ALA A 90 -0.36 -7.61 5.40
C ALA A 90 0.77 -7.93 6.38
N HIS A 91 1.99 -7.49 6.05
CA HIS A 91 3.15 -7.59 6.93
C HIS A 91 3.69 -6.20 7.23
N ALA A 92 3.93 -5.92 8.51
CA ALA A 92 4.34 -4.61 8.98
C ALA A 92 5.78 -4.64 9.54
N ILE A 93 6.56 -3.61 9.24
CA ILE A 93 7.92 -3.39 9.74
C ILE A 93 8.02 -1.94 10.25
N SER A 94 8.49 -1.77 11.49
CA SER A 94 8.85 -0.45 12.02
C SER A 94 10.32 -0.17 11.72
N ILE A 95 10.62 0.98 11.11
CA ILE A 95 11.96 1.49 10.89
C ILE A 95 12.14 2.73 11.77
N GLU A 96 13.17 2.71 12.63
CA GLU A 96 13.45 3.74 13.62
C GLU A 96 14.94 4.11 13.55
N PHE A 97 15.24 5.41 13.66
CA PHE A 97 16.60 5.97 13.55
C PHE A 97 17.03 6.67 14.84
#